data_AF-A0A6A4V0N8-F1
#
_entry.id   AF-A0A6A4V0N8-F1
#
_cell.length_a   1.000
_cell.length_b   1.000
_cell.length_c   1.000
_cell.angle_alpha   90.00
_cell.angle_beta   90.00
_cell.angle_gamma   90.00
#
_symmetry.space_group_name_H-M   'P 1'
#
loop_
_entity.id
_entity.type
_entity.pdbx_description
1 polymer ?
#
loop_
_entity_poly.entity_id
_entity_poly.type
_entity_poly.pdbx_seq_one_letter_code
_entity_poly.pdbx_strand_id
1 'polypeptide(L)'
;MKDKTKTETSVIRKAFIDPPKKMNLLIKLGSAITHKVTGKDLLVPKLLAWVPQVAISSGVLESLIAHGKKDLNPRLLKLIRIQTSLSVACPFCIDMNTFGYQKDGITDEEINGLIGRKEVEDINTFSDKEKIVLAYVKHLCASPIVMPKEVSDQIIQSFSPREIVIVASTVAQVNYWARLIQGLGVPPEGFMDHCEL
;
A
#
# COMPACT_ATOMS: atom_id res chain seq x y z
N MET A 1 -39.53 10.41 20.86
CA MET A 1 -39.00 9.31 21.70
C MET A 1 -38.72 8.11 20.78
N LYS A 2 -37.44 7.80 20.60
CA LYS A 2 -36.83 6.61 19.95
C LYS A 2 -37.00 6.43 18.42
N ASP A 3 -36.12 7.14 17.72
CA ASP A 3 -35.12 6.64 16.75
C ASP A 3 -35.31 5.20 16.21
N LYS A 4 -35.63 5.11 14.91
CA LYS A 4 -35.65 3.85 14.14
C LYS A 4 -34.24 3.59 13.63
N THR A 5 -33.51 2.85 14.44
CA THR A 5 -32.25 2.15 14.20
C THR A 5 -32.07 1.64 12.77
N LYS A 6 -31.07 2.21 12.09
CA LYS A 6 -29.97 1.53 11.37
C LYS A 6 -30.29 0.11 10.90
N THR A 7 -30.70 -0.01 9.65
CA THR A 7 -30.57 -1.25 8.88
C THR A 7 -29.61 -0.99 7.72
N GLU A 8 -28.35 -0.70 8.04
CA GLU A 8 -27.28 -0.76 7.05
C GLU A 8 -26.70 -2.17 7.06
N THR A 9 -26.94 -2.87 5.97
CA THR A 9 -26.34 -4.13 5.56
C THR A 9 -24.85 -4.17 5.88
N SER A 10 -24.47 -4.86 6.95
CA SER A 10 -23.07 -5.26 7.16
C SER A 10 -22.73 -6.30 6.10
N VAL A 11 -22.27 -5.86 4.93
CA VAL A 11 -21.72 -6.75 3.92
C VAL A 11 -20.58 -7.51 4.59
N ILE A 12 -20.77 -8.81 4.77
CA ILE A 12 -19.81 -9.68 5.43
C ILE A 12 -18.53 -9.64 4.59
N ARG A 13 -17.54 -8.90 5.10
CA ARG A 13 -16.17 -8.79 4.57
C ARG A 13 -15.49 -10.15 4.69
N LYS A 14 -15.67 -11.04 3.72
CA LYS A 14 -15.09 -12.39 3.76
C LYS A 14 -14.08 -12.59 2.63
N ALA A 15 -12.91 -13.07 3.04
CA ALA A 15 -11.92 -13.68 2.16
C ALA A 15 -12.45 -15.00 1.57
N PHE A 16 -11.72 -15.56 0.61
CA PHE A 16 -12.08 -16.87 0.00
C PHE A 16 -12.00 -18.03 1.00
N ILE A 17 -11.21 -17.88 2.07
CA ILE A 17 -11.02 -18.89 3.12
C ILE A 17 -11.12 -18.26 4.51
N ASP A 18 -11.53 -19.05 5.50
CA ASP A 18 -11.50 -18.66 6.90
C ASP A 18 -10.09 -18.85 7.51
N PRO A 19 -9.70 -18.07 8.53
CA PRO A 19 -8.49 -18.31 9.30
C PRO A 19 -8.48 -19.69 9.99
N PRO A 20 -7.31 -20.28 10.28
CA PRO A 20 -7.24 -21.56 10.97
C PRO A 20 -7.75 -21.43 12.42
N LYS A 21 -8.51 -22.44 12.88
CA LYS A 21 -9.08 -22.46 14.24
C LYS A 21 -8.02 -22.45 15.36
N LYS A 22 -6.83 -22.96 15.08
CA LYS A 22 -5.70 -23.02 16.02
C LYS A 22 -4.51 -22.28 15.42
N MET A 23 -4.05 -21.24 16.11
CA MET A 23 -2.85 -20.49 15.74
C MET A 23 -1.72 -20.78 16.74
N ASN A 24 -0.50 -20.92 16.22
CA ASN A 24 0.70 -21.06 17.06
C ASN A 24 1.02 -19.74 17.79
N LEU A 25 1.93 -19.79 18.76
CA LEU A 25 2.25 -18.65 19.62
C LEU A 25 2.85 -17.46 18.84
N LEU A 26 3.69 -17.74 17.84
CA LEU A 26 4.35 -16.73 17.02
C LEU A 26 3.34 -15.88 16.25
N ILE A 27 2.35 -16.52 15.63
CA ILE A 27 1.31 -15.82 14.87
C ILE A 27 0.38 -15.01 15.78
N LYS A 28 0.07 -15.52 16.98
CA LYS A 28 -0.69 -14.76 17.98
C LYS A 28 0.06 -13.49 18.40
N LEU A 29 1.37 -13.61 18.62
CA LEU A 29 2.21 -12.46 18.95
C LEU A 29 2.27 -11.46 17.79
N GLY A 30 2.48 -11.94 16.56
CA GLY A 30 2.45 -11.10 15.36
C GLY A 30 1.13 -10.34 15.21
N SER A 31 0.00 -11.03 15.40
CA SER A 31 -1.34 -10.41 15.35
C SER A 31 -1.52 -9.35 16.43
N ALA A 32 -1.03 -9.59 17.64
CA ALA A 32 -1.07 -8.61 18.73
C ALA A 32 -0.21 -7.37 18.42
N ILE A 33 0.96 -7.54 17.80
CA ILE A 33 1.80 -6.44 17.34
C ILE A 33 1.07 -5.63 16.27
N THR A 34 0.49 -6.30 15.27
CA THR A 34 -0.30 -5.65 14.21
C THR A 34 -1.45 -4.83 14.80
N HIS A 35 -2.21 -5.39 15.74
CA HIS A 35 -3.29 -4.67 16.41
C HIS A 35 -2.78 -3.44 17.17
N LYS A 36 -1.65 -3.57 17.87
CA LYS A 36 -1.05 -2.45 18.61
C LYS A 36 -0.58 -1.31 17.70
N VAL A 37 -0.09 -1.63 16.50
CA VAL A 37 0.43 -0.63 15.54
C VAL A 37 -0.69 0.00 14.72
N THR A 38 -1.64 -0.80 14.25
CA THR A 38 -2.68 -0.37 13.31
C THR A 38 -3.99 0.02 13.99
N GLY A 39 -4.18 -0.34 15.26
CA GLY A 39 -5.46 -0.25 15.98
C GLY A 39 -6.51 -1.24 15.50
N LYS A 40 -6.19 -2.11 14.52
CA LYS A 40 -7.13 -3.01 13.86
C LYS A 40 -6.68 -4.46 13.90
N ASP A 41 -7.66 -5.35 13.97
CA ASP A 41 -7.42 -6.79 13.98
C ASP A 41 -7.48 -7.34 12.54
N LEU A 42 -6.37 -7.11 11.81
CA LEU A 42 -6.29 -7.39 10.37
C LEU A 42 -6.56 -8.85 10.03
N LEU A 43 -7.32 -9.08 8.95
CA LEU A 43 -7.60 -10.43 8.46
C LEU A 43 -6.36 -11.09 7.84
N VAL A 44 -5.52 -10.31 7.16
CA VAL A 44 -4.37 -10.84 6.40
C VAL A 44 -3.41 -11.67 7.26
N PRO A 45 -2.87 -11.17 8.41
CA PRO A 45 -1.96 -11.97 9.24
C PRO A 45 -2.58 -13.29 9.75
N LYS A 46 -3.90 -13.30 10.00
CA LYS A 46 -4.62 -14.50 10.43
C LYS A 46 -4.74 -15.53 9.32
N LEU A 47 -4.94 -15.11 8.07
CA LEU A 47 -4.97 -16.02 6.93
C LEU A 47 -3.59 -16.63 6.67
N LEU A 48 -2.52 -15.85 6.81
CA LEU A 48 -1.16 -16.36 6.64
C LEU A 48 -0.77 -17.40 7.70
N ALA A 49 -1.53 -17.51 8.79
CA ALA A 49 -1.35 -18.55 9.81
C ALA A 49 -1.49 -19.99 9.27
N TRP A 50 -2.16 -20.17 8.12
CA TRP A 50 -2.22 -21.46 7.42
C TRP A 50 -0.84 -21.95 6.98
N VAL A 51 0.08 -21.03 6.67
CA VAL A 51 1.47 -21.32 6.27
C VAL A 51 2.42 -20.39 7.03
N PRO A 52 2.86 -20.76 8.24
CA PRO A 52 3.66 -19.87 9.11
C PRO A 52 4.93 -19.33 8.44
N GLN A 53 5.55 -20.08 7.53
CA GLN A 53 6.71 -19.64 6.77
C GLN A 53 6.39 -18.44 5.88
N VAL A 54 5.19 -18.41 5.27
CA VAL A 54 4.71 -17.25 4.50
C VAL A 54 4.48 -16.07 5.43
N ALA A 55 3.80 -16.26 6.56
CA ALA A 55 3.61 -15.18 7.53
C ALA A 55 4.94 -14.56 8.00
N ILE A 56 5.94 -15.40 8.30
CA ILE A 56 7.27 -14.95 8.71
C ILE A 56 7.98 -14.21 7.57
N SER A 57 8.01 -14.78 6.36
CA SER A 57 8.69 -14.15 5.22
C SER A 57 8.02 -12.84 4.81
N SER A 58 6.68 -12.77 4.81
CA SER A 58 5.95 -11.52 4.59
C SER A 58 6.26 -10.49 5.67
N GLY A 59 6.32 -10.89 6.95
CA GLY A 59 6.64 -10.01 8.06
C GLY A 59 8.07 -9.47 8.02
N VAL A 60 9.03 -10.30 7.60
CA VAL A 60 10.42 -9.89 7.37
C VAL A 60 10.52 -8.91 6.20
N LEU A 61 9.87 -9.21 5.07
CA LEU A 61 9.80 -8.30 3.93
C LEU A 61 9.16 -6.97 4.35
N GLU A 62 8.07 -7.01 5.11
CA GLU A 62 7.42 -5.80 5.62
C GLU A 62 8.39 -5.01 6.50
N SER A 63 9.04 -5.64 7.46
CA SER A 63 9.84 -4.93 8.47
C SER A 63 11.18 -4.37 7.98
N LEU A 64 11.77 -4.97 6.93
CA LEU A 64 13.13 -4.64 6.48
C LEU A 64 13.18 -3.69 5.28
N ILE A 65 12.09 -3.56 4.52
CA ILE A 65 12.01 -2.56 3.45
C ILE A 65 11.88 -1.16 4.05
N ALA A 66 12.33 -0.15 3.31
CA ALA A 66 12.39 1.25 3.73
C ALA A 66 11.08 1.77 4.33
N HIS A 67 11.12 2.36 5.52
CA HIS A 67 9.94 2.90 6.22
C HIS A 67 10.12 4.33 6.75
N GLY A 68 11.34 4.87 6.76
CA GLY A 68 11.57 6.13 7.46
C GLY A 68 12.65 7.00 6.87
N LYS A 69 12.89 8.14 7.54
CA LYS A 69 13.80 9.22 7.12
C LYS A 69 15.23 8.78 6.84
N LYS A 70 15.68 7.66 7.43
CA LYS A 70 17.02 7.08 7.20
C LYS A 70 17.13 6.40 5.83
N ASP A 71 16.00 6.09 5.21
CA ASP A 71 15.94 5.37 3.95
C ASP A 71 15.76 6.36 2.80
N LEU A 72 14.68 7.13 2.85
CA LEU A 72 14.27 8.14 1.87
C LEU A 72 13.38 9.18 2.55
N ASN A 73 13.08 10.28 1.87
CA ASN A 73 12.07 11.23 2.34
C ASN A 73 10.73 10.48 2.60
N PRO A 74 10.13 10.55 3.81
CA PRO A 74 8.87 9.86 4.13
C PRO A 74 7.73 10.20 3.18
N ARG A 75 7.64 11.47 2.75
CA ARG A 75 6.68 11.92 1.73
C ARG A 75 6.83 11.14 0.43
N LEU A 76 8.07 10.98 -0.04
CA LEU A 76 8.35 10.27 -1.28
C LEU A 76 8.00 8.78 -1.17
N LEU A 77 8.33 8.13 -0.04
CA LEU A 77 7.91 6.75 0.22
C LEU A 77 6.39 6.60 0.25
N LYS A 78 5.68 7.54 0.87
CA LYS A 78 4.22 7.55 0.92
C LYS A 78 3.61 7.69 -0.47
N LEU A 79 4.11 8.62 -1.29
CA LEU A 79 3.71 8.77 -2.70
C LEU A 79 3.95 7.50 -3.51
N ILE A 80 5.13 6.89 -3.39
CA ILE A 80 5.46 5.62 -4.08
C ILE A 80 4.47 4.52 -3.70
N ARG A 81 4.17 4.36 -2.40
CA ARG A 81 3.24 3.34 -1.91
C ARG A 81 1.81 3.57 -2.41
N ILE A 82 1.34 4.82 -2.38
CA ILE A 82 0.02 5.19 -2.88
C ILE A 82 -0.06 4.93 -4.38
N GLN A 83 0.87 5.47 -5.17
CA GLN A 83 0.91 5.27 -6.62
C GLN A 83 1.01 3.80 -6.99
N THR A 84 1.83 3.01 -6.28
CA THR A 84 1.92 1.56 -6.51
C THR A 84 0.58 0.88 -6.25
N SER A 85 -0.07 1.19 -5.13
CA SER A 85 -1.37 0.62 -4.74
C SER A 85 -2.46 0.90 -5.78
N LEU A 86 -2.46 2.12 -6.33
CA LEU A 86 -3.36 2.54 -7.41
C LEU A 86 -3.03 1.82 -8.72
N SER A 87 -1.76 1.79 -9.13
CA SER A 87 -1.33 1.16 -10.38
C SER A 87 -1.62 -0.35 -10.44
N VAL A 88 -1.61 -1.04 -9.29
CA VAL A 88 -1.94 -2.47 -9.19
C VAL A 88 -3.40 -2.74 -8.79
N ALA A 89 -4.22 -1.68 -8.75
CA ALA A 89 -5.64 -1.72 -8.45
C ALA A 89 -6.01 -2.56 -7.21
N CYS A 90 -5.27 -2.43 -6.10
CA CYS A 90 -5.49 -3.18 -4.88
C CYS A 90 -6.28 -2.34 -3.84
N PRO A 91 -7.58 -2.58 -3.62
CA PRO A 91 -8.40 -1.74 -2.73
C PRO A 91 -7.91 -1.70 -1.28
N PHE A 92 -7.48 -2.84 -0.73
CA PHE A 92 -6.87 -2.89 0.61
C PHE A 92 -5.58 -2.06 0.69
N CYS A 93 -4.73 -2.19 -0.33
CA CYS A 93 -3.45 -1.50 -0.37
C CYS A 93 -3.66 0.02 -0.52
N ILE A 94 -4.65 0.44 -1.32
CA ILE A 94 -5.04 1.85 -1.45
C ILE A 94 -5.46 2.36 -0.08
N ASP A 95 -6.45 1.73 0.55
CA ASP A 95 -6.97 2.09 1.87
C ASP A 95 -5.87 2.26 2.92
N MET A 96 -4.98 1.27 3.02
CA MET A 96 -3.88 1.29 4.00
C MET A 96 -2.81 2.34 3.67
N ASN A 97 -2.40 2.45 2.41
CA ASN A 97 -1.29 3.32 2.03
C ASN A 97 -1.71 4.78 1.87
N THR A 98 -2.97 5.09 1.60
CA THR A 98 -3.48 6.47 1.63
C THR A 98 -3.72 6.95 3.06
N PHE A 99 -4.02 6.07 4.01
CA PHE A 99 -4.34 6.48 5.38
C PHE A 99 -3.32 7.47 5.98
N GLY A 100 -3.81 8.65 6.37
CA GLY A 100 -3.01 9.70 7.00
C GLY A 100 -1.98 10.38 6.08
N TYR A 101 -2.16 10.36 4.75
CA TYR A 101 -1.24 10.99 3.78
C TYR A 101 -0.94 12.47 4.10
N GLN A 102 -1.88 13.19 4.73
CA GLN A 102 -1.70 14.59 5.13
C GLN A 102 -0.53 14.77 6.11
N LYS A 103 -0.23 13.75 6.95
CA LYS A 103 0.89 13.79 7.90
C LYS A 103 2.25 13.81 7.20
N ASP A 104 2.30 13.32 5.97
CA ASP A 104 3.47 13.37 5.08
C ASP A 104 3.43 14.58 4.14
N GLY A 105 2.55 15.54 4.41
CA GLY A 105 2.38 16.79 3.67
C GLY A 105 1.67 16.65 2.33
N ILE A 106 1.12 15.47 2.00
CA ILE A 106 0.43 15.23 0.72
C ILE A 106 -0.94 15.91 0.75
N THR A 107 -1.30 16.61 -0.32
CA THR A 107 -2.56 17.35 -0.42
C THR A 107 -3.66 16.53 -1.11
N ASP A 108 -4.92 16.93 -0.92
CA ASP A 108 -6.05 16.28 -1.59
C ASP A 108 -5.99 16.49 -3.12
N GLU A 109 -5.44 17.62 -3.57
CA GLU A 109 -5.18 17.87 -4.99
C GLU A 109 -4.16 16.89 -5.57
N GLU A 110 -3.09 16.61 -4.83
CA GLU A 110 -2.08 15.62 -5.21
C GLU A 110 -2.68 14.21 -5.28
N ILE A 111 -3.51 13.83 -4.30
CA ILE A 111 -4.26 12.56 -4.35
C ILE A 111 -5.15 12.50 -5.59
N ASN A 112 -5.87 13.57 -5.93
CA ASN A 112 -6.67 13.64 -7.15
C ASN A 112 -5.84 13.45 -8.43
N GLY A 113 -4.58 13.91 -8.44
CA GLY A 113 -3.63 13.60 -9.50
C GLY A 113 -3.27 12.12 -9.59
N LEU A 114 -2.97 11.49 -8.44
CA LEU A 114 -2.57 10.09 -8.41
C LEU A 114 -3.68 9.14 -8.89
N ILE A 115 -4.95 9.45 -8.60
CA ILE A 115 -6.11 8.66 -9.04
C ILE A 115 -6.55 8.96 -10.48
N GLY A 116 -5.85 9.87 -11.19
CA GLY A 116 -6.11 10.18 -12.60
C GLY A 116 -7.30 11.12 -12.84
N ARG A 117 -7.76 11.88 -11.82
CA ARG A 117 -8.74 12.96 -12.03
C ARG A 117 -8.09 14.25 -12.56
N LYS A 118 -6.76 14.36 -12.44
CA LYS A 118 -5.90 15.38 -13.05
C LYS A 118 -4.60 14.71 -13.51
N GLU A 119 -3.96 15.26 -14.52
CA GLU A 119 -2.61 14.81 -14.89
C GLU A 119 -1.61 15.22 -13.80
N VAL A 120 -0.64 14.36 -13.52
CA VAL A 120 0.38 14.60 -12.47
C VAL A 120 1.27 15.78 -12.85
N GLU A 121 1.46 15.97 -14.15
CA GLU A 121 2.23 17.05 -14.77
C GLU A 121 1.61 18.42 -14.46
N ASP A 122 0.28 18.51 -14.40
CA ASP A 122 -0.50 19.74 -14.15
C ASP A 122 -0.51 20.17 -12.68
N ILE A 123 -0.05 19.31 -11.76
CA ILE A 123 -0.01 19.60 -10.33
C ILE A 123 1.33 20.25 -9.99
N ASN A 124 1.30 21.55 -9.70
CA ASN A 124 2.49 22.37 -9.45
C ASN A 124 3.12 22.14 -8.08
N THR A 125 2.42 21.50 -7.14
CA THR A 125 2.95 21.22 -5.80
C THR A 125 3.85 19.98 -5.76
N PHE A 126 3.81 19.13 -6.79
CA PHE A 126 4.80 18.07 -6.95
C PHE A 126 6.13 18.63 -7.46
N SER A 127 7.21 18.25 -6.80
CA SER A 127 8.57 18.44 -7.28
C SER A 127 8.87 17.57 -8.51
N ASP A 128 9.86 17.95 -9.30
CA ASP A 128 10.30 17.16 -10.46
C ASP A 128 10.71 15.74 -10.06
N LYS A 129 11.39 15.59 -8.92
CA LYS A 129 11.80 14.29 -8.37
C LYS A 129 10.59 13.40 -8.03
N GLU A 130 9.49 13.99 -7.56
CA GLU A 130 8.24 13.27 -7.30
C GLU A 130 7.56 12.87 -8.60
N LYS A 131 7.45 13.77 -9.58
CA LYS A 131 6.84 13.44 -10.89
C LYS A 131 7.59 12.29 -11.58
N ILE A 132 8.93 12.34 -11.57
CA ILE A 132 9.79 11.29 -12.16
C ILE A 132 9.56 9.94 -11.48
N VAL A 133 9.52 9.88 -10.13
CA VAL A 133 9.32 8.59 -9.46
C VAL A 133 7.91 8.06 -9.67
N LEU A 134 6.88 8.92 -9.73
CA LEU A 134 5.51 8.51 -9.99
C LEU A 134 5.36 7.89 -11.38
N ALA A 135 5.98 8.49 -12.41
CA ALA A 135 6.05 7.92 -13.75
C ALA A 135 6.78 6.57 -13.76
N TYR A 136 7.95 6.50 -13.12
CA TYR A 136 8.72 5.26 -12.99
C TYR A 136 7.90 4.13 -12.32
N VAL A 137 7.17 4.44 -11.24
CA VAL A 137 6.31 3.47 -10.53
C VAL A 137 5.18 2.95 -11.44
N LYS A 138 4.53 3.80 -12.22
CA LYS A 138 3.48 3.39 -13.18
C LYS A 138 4.02 2.34 -14.17
N HIS A 139 5.20 2.58 -14.74
CA HIS A 139 5.85 1.64 -15.66
C HIS A 139 6.27 0.33 -14.96
N LEU A 140 6.83 0.42 -13.75
CA LEU A 140 7.28 -0.74 -12.98
C LEU A 140 6.10 -1.67 -12.57
N CYS A 141 4.89 -1.13 -12.45
CA CYS A 141 3.68 -1.88 -12.10
C CYS A 141 2.93 -2.47 -13.31
N ALA A 142 3.32 -2.14 -14.54
CA ALA A 142 2.64 -2.63 -15.73
C ALA A 142 2.70 -4.16 -15.87
N SER A 143 1.71 -4.75 -16.55
CA SER A 143 1.67 -6.18 -16.86
C SER A 143 1.43 -6.38 -18.37
N PRO A 144 2.45 -6.74 -19.17
CA PRO A 144 3.85 -6.95 -18.78
C PRO A 144 4.55 -5.64 -18.39
N ILE A 145 5.64 -5.75 -17.65
CA ILE A 145 6.49 -4.60 -17.33
C ILE A 145 7.14 -4.07 -18.62
N VAL A 146 7.00 -2.77 -18.85
CA VAL A 146 7.65 -2.05 -19.95
C VAL A 146 8.30 -0.81 -19.39
N MET A 147 9.62 -0.72 -19.54
CA MET A 147 10.42 0.40 -19.06
C MET A 147 11.06 1.12 -20.25
N PRO A 148 10.46 2.22 -20.76
CA PRO A 148 11.06 3.03 -21.80
C PRO A 148 12.43 3.56 -21.38
N LYS A 149 13.33 3.75 -22.36
CA LYS A 149 14.70 4.20 -22.09
C LYS A 149 14.70 5.56 -21.41
N GLU A 150 13.83 6.45 -21.86
CA GLU A 150 13.68 7.82 -21.34
C GLU A 150 13.33 7.81 -19.85
N VAL A 151 12.43 6.91 -19.43
CA VAL A 151 12.03 6.75 -18.02
C VAL A 151 13.19 6.21 -17.19
N SER A 152 13.94 5.22 -17.72
CA SER A 152 15.12 4.71 -17.03
C SER A 152 16.25 5.72 -16.93
N ASP A 153 16.45 6.55 -17.96
CA ASP A 153 17.47 7.60 -17.94
C ASP A 153 17.10 8.69 -16.91
N GLN A 154 15.83 9.09 -16.86
CA GLN A 154 15.35 10.09 -15.89
C GLN A 154 15.53 9.65 -14.44
N ILE A 155 15.18 8.39 -14.11
CA ILE A 155 15.34 7.89 -12.73
C ILE A 155 16.83 7.79 -12.36
N ILE A 156 17.69 7.37 -13.29
CA ILE A 156 19.15 7.28 -13.08
C ILE A 156 19.77 8.67 -12.86
N GLN A 157 19.29 9.68 -13.57
CA GLN A 157 19.79 11.06 -13.42
C GLN A 157 19.30 11.73 -12.12
N SER A 158 18.14 11.35 -11.62
CA SER A 158 17.47 12.06 -10.51
C SER A 158 17.61 11.40 -9.14
N PHE A 159 18.04 10.13 -9.11
CA PHE A 159 18.16 9.32 -7.90
C PHE A 159 19.53 8.65 -7.82
N SER A 160 20.08 8.57 -6.61
CA SER A 160 21.28 7.76 -6.37
C SER A 160 20.98 6.26 -6.54
N PRO A 161 21.99 5.42 -6.81
CA PRO A 161 21.80 3.97 -6.90
C PRO A 161 21.10 3.37 -5.68
N ARG A 162 21.42 3.85 -4.47
CA ARG A 162 20.75 3.41 -3.23
C ARG A 162 19.27 3.76 -3.23
N GLU A 163 18.91 4.99 -3.61
CA GLU A 163 17.51 5.41 -3.67
C GLU A 163 16.74 4.62 -4.71
N ILE A 164 17.32 4.32 -5.88
CA ILE A 164 16.68 3.50 -6.92
C ILE A 164 16.34 2.10 -6.37
N VAL A 165 17.26 1.47 -5.64
CA VAL A 165 17.01 0.17 -4.98
C VAL A 165 15.88 0.27 -3.96
N ILE A 166 15.83 1.37 -3.18
CA ILE A 166 14.75 1.62 -2.22
C ILE A 166 13.40 1.78 -2.94
N VAL A 167 13.34 2.56 -4.02
CA VAL A 167 12.12 2.74 -4.82
C VAL A 167 11.65 1.39 -5.36
N ALA A 168 12.52 0.67 -6.08
CA ALA A 168 12.16 -0.59 -6.73
C ALA A 168 11.68 -1.65 -5.72
N SER A 169 12.38 -1.77 -4.58
CA SER A 169 12.00 -2.73 -3.53
C SER A 169 10.71 -2.35 -2.80
N THR A 170 10.45 -1.04 -2.62
CA THR A 170 9.17 -0.55 -2.07
C THR A 170 8.01 -0.87 -3.03
N VAL A 171 8.18 -0.65 -4.33
CA VAL A 171 7.18 -1.00 -5.35
C VAL A 171 6.93 -2.51 -5.37
N ALA A 172 8.00 -3.32 -5.31
CA ALA A 172 7.91 -4.78 -5.27
C ALA A 172 7.17 -5.28 -4.02
N GLN A 173 7.42 -4.69 -2.85
CA GLN A 173 6.72 -5.00 -1.60
C GLN A 173 5.21 -4.78 -1.73
N VAL A 174 4.79 -3.62 -2.24
CA VAL A 174 3.35 -3.33 -2.41
C VAL A 174 2.73 -4.23 -3.48
N ASN A 175 3.46 -4.54 -4.56
CA ASN A 175 3.03 -5.50 -5.59
C ASN A 175 2.85 -6.93 -5.04
N TYR A 176 3.72 -7.35 -4.12
CA TYR A 176 3.63 -8.63 -3.41
C TYR A 176 2.36 -8.68 -2.56
N TRP A 177 2.14 -7.67 -1.71
CA TRP A 177 0.95 -7.58 -0.88
C TRP A 177 -0.33 -7.51 -1.73
N ALA A 178 -0.33 -6.72 -2.80
CA ALA A 178 -1.46 -6.62 -3.71
C ALA A 178 -1.89 -7.96 -4.29
N ARG A 179 -0.93 -8.75 -4.79
CA ARG A 179 -1.22 -10.08 -5.34
C ARG A 179 -1.64 -11.08 -4.27
N LEU A 180 -0.99 -11.05 -3.11
CA LEU A 180 -1.30 -11.95 -2.00
C LEU A 180 -2.71 -11.70 -1.45
N ILE A 181 -3.04 -10.44 -1.19
CA ILE A 181 -4.32 -10.02 -0.58
C ILE A 181 -5.47 -10.25 -1.57
N GLN A 182 -5.32 -9.83 -2.83
CA GLN A 182 -6.35 -10.07 -3.85
C GLN A 182 -6.50 -11.56 -4.17
N GLY A 183 -5.41 -12.33 -4.22
CA GLY A 183 -5.45 -13.78 -4.40
C GLY A 183 -6.13 -14.53 -3.26
N LEU A 184 -6.18 -13.94 -2.05
CA LEU A 184 -6.93 -14.46 -0.90
C LEU A 184 -8.36 -13.92 -0.83
N GLY A 185 -8.75 -12.99 -1.71
CA GLY A 185 -10.07 -12.37 -1.70
C GLY A 185 -10.31 -11.42 -0.52
N VAL A 186 -9.26 -10.88 0.09
CA VAL A 186 -9.38 -10.04 1.28
C VAL A 186 -9.92 -8.65 0.90
N PRO A 187 -11.06 -8.21 1.47
CA PRO A 187 -11.64 -6.89 1.20
C PRO A 187 -10.85 -5.77 1.91
N PRO A 188 -11.07 -4.48 1.53
CA PRO A 188 -10.48 -3.36 2.26
C PRO A 188 -10.84 -3.36 3.75
N GLU A 189 -9.92 -2.86 4.57
CA GLU A 189 -10.05 -2.85 6.03
C GLU A 189 -10.84 -1.62 6.55
N GLY A 190 -10.97 -0.59 5.72
CA GLY A 190 -11.65 0.67 6.02
C GLY A 190 -10.81 1.58 6.92
N PHE A 191 -9.51 1.69 6.69
CA PHE A 191 -8.66 2.70 7.34
C PHE A 191 -9.10 4.13 6.99
N MET A 192 -9.65 4.30 5.79
CA MET A 192 -10.37 5.49 5.35
C MET A 192 -11.85 5.30 5.73
N ASP A 193 -12.42 6.23 6.51
CA ASP A 193 -13.79 6.06 7.04
C ASP A 193 -14.84 5.95 5.93
N HIS A 194 -14.68 6.61 4.80
CA HIS A 194 -15.45 6.37 3.58
C HIS A 194 -14.59 6.79 2.38
N CYS A 195 -14.37 5.91 1.40
CA CYS A 195 -13.81 6.30 0.11
C CYS A 195 -14.97 6.77 -0.78
N GLU A 196 -15.14 8.08 -0.94
CA GLU A 196 -15.78 8.66 -2.13
C GLU A 196 -14.69 8.91 -3.19
N LEU A 197 -14.09 7.81 -3.68
CA LEU A 197 -13.22 7.83 -4.86
C LEU A 197 -14.04 7.54 -6.12
#